data_AF-E1QRZ8-F1
#
_entry.id   AF-E1QRZ8-F1
#
_cell.length_a   1.000
_cell.length_b   1.000
_cell.length_c   1.000
_cell.angle_alpha   90.00
_cell.angle_beta   90.00
_cell.angle_gamma   90.00
#
_symmetry.space_group_name_H-M   'P 1'
#
loop_
_entity.id
_entity.type
_entity.pdbx_description
1 polymer ?
#
loop_
_entity_poly.entity_id
_entity_poly.type
_entity_poly.pdbx_seq_one_letter_code
_entity_poly.pdbx_strand_id
1 'polypeptide(L)'
;MAQVGNEEQIIREIMNALSGSARYMADEIKGTFSKYVDIYRSVSGFETQQVSLGTVENKRVFLIQSSITEPNYDPNNYLVNAFKNFFNINENFYPTYLMGGIECYMQSTPSESTGVKVSGSMVSIYNGVESVEDKDMGQVVCAKKASIKFSDNVTSEVSASPGDLFRAAFDVINSVRSRFGNIRDDFVNTYGFEPGDITLTGNEVMLSTLFDLSMSSTMRDYIQRVFSSIVPGQAPELMGLGLLCGAQPDLVFSYDDMERILVLGHPHKVSSGDCLKYSIIKYA
;
A
#
# COMPACT_ATOMS: atom_id res chain seq x y z
N MET A 1 7.61 5.53 -39.99
CA MET A 1 7.31 6.00 -38.62
C MET A 1 5.84 5.72 -38.26
N ALA A 2 5.38 4.47 -38.34
CA ALA A 2 3.97 4.10 -38.12
C ALA A 2 3.75 3.08 -36.98
N GLN A 3 4.82 2.62 -36.33
CA GLN A 3 4.79 1.58 -35.30
C GLN A 3 4.54 2.15 -33.89
N VAL A 4 5.10 3.32 -33.59
CA VAL A 4 5.04 3.98 -32.26
C VAL A 4 3.61 4.31 -31.83
N GLY A 5 2.72 4.68 -32.76
CA GLY A 5 1.33 5.04 -32.42
C GLY A 5 0.45 3.86 -32.03
N ASN A 6 0.79 2.63 -32.46
CA ASN A 6 0.00 1.43 -32.13
C ASN A 6 0.35 0.90 -30.74
N GLU A 7 1.63 0.96 -30.35
CA GLU A 7 2.11 0.52 -29.03
C GLU A 7 1.54 1.39 -27.91
N GLU A 8 1.60 2.72 -28.06
CA GLU A 8 1.00 3.66 -27.11
C GLU A 8 -0.50 3.42 -26.96
N GLN A 9 -1.21 3.22 -28.07
CA GLN A 9 -2.64 2.93 -28.06
C GLN A 9 -2.96 1.61 -27.31
N ILE A 10 -2.22 0.53 -27.60
CA ILE A 10 -2.40 -0.76 -26.95
C ILE A 10 -2.15 -0.66 -25.45
N ILE A 11 -1.04 -0.02 -25.04
CA ILE A 11 -0.72 0.16 -23.62
C ILE A 11 -1.82 0.99 -22.93
N ARG A 12 -2.29 2.07 -23.57
CA ARG A 12 -3.39 2.88 -23.04
C ARG A 12 -4.68 2.08 -22.85
N GLU A 13 -5.05 1.24 -23.82
CA GLU A 13 -6.24 0.40 -23.75
C GLU A 13 -6.14 -0.64 -22.62
N ILE A 14 -5.00 -1.32 -22.51
CA ILE A 14 -4.71 -2.27 -21.42
C ILE A 14 -4.78 -1.55 -20.06
N MET A 15 -4.12 -0.40 -19.94
CA MET A 15 -4.10 0.40 -18.70
C MET A 15 -5.49 0.86 -18.27
N ASN A 16 -6.34 1.25 -19.22
CA ASN A 16 -7.73 1.64 -18.94
C ASN A 16 -8.57 0.44 -18.50
N ALA A 17 -8.37 -0.73 -19.11
CA ALA A 17 -9.06 -1.95 -18.71
C ALA A 17 -8.64 -2.39 -17.29
N LEU A 18 -7.34 -2.40 -16.99
CA LEU A 18 -6.82 -2.69 -15.65
C LEU A 18 -7.38 -1.73 -14.59
N SER A 19 -7.48 -0.43 -14.93
CA SER A 19 -8.09 0.57 -14.03
C SER A 19 -9.57 0.28 -13.76
N GLY A 20 -10.33 -0.07 -14.80
CA GLY A 20 -11.74 -0.42 -14.68
C GLY A 20 -11.95 -1.67 -13.83
N SER A 21 -11.14 -2.71 -14.05
CA SER A 21 -11.19 -3.93 -13.25
C SER A 21 -10.80 -3.68 -11.79
N ALA A 22 -9.82 -2.81 -11.54
CA ALA A 22 -9.40 -2.51 -10.17
C ALA A 22 -10.47 -1.74 -9.39
N ARG A 23 -11.22 -0.86 -10.07
CA ARG A 23 -12.38 -0.22 -9.46
C ARG A 23 -13.41 -1.26 -9.00
N TYR A 24 -13.71 -2.24 -9.85
CA TYR A 24 -14.59 -3.34 -9.48
C TYR A 24 -14.06 -4.10 -8.24
N MET A 25 -12.76 -4.41 -8.21
CA MET A 25 -12.14 -5.06 -7.05
C MET A 25 -12.20 -4.20 -5.78
N ALA A 26 -11.97 -2.89 -5.90
CA ALA A 26 -12.10 -1.95 -4.79
C ALA A 26 -13.55 -1.91 -4.25
N ASP A 27 -14.55 -1.97 -5.13
CA ASP A 27 -15.96 -2.07 -4.76
C ASP A 27 -16.30 -3.41 -4.08
N GLU A 28 -15.76 -4.53 -4.57
CA GLU A 28 -15.89 -5.85 -3.93
C GLU A 28 -15.28 -5.86 -2.53
N ILE A 29 -14.09 -5.27 -2.38
CA ILE A 29 -13.41 -5.12 -1.08
C ILE A 29 -14.26 -4.24 -0.16
N LYS A 30 -14.73 -3.09 -0.64
CA LYS A 30 -15.58 -2.19 0.15
C LYS A 30 -16.88 -2.87 0.59
N GLY A 31 -17.49 -3.69 -0.26
CA GLY A 31 -18.67 -4.48 0.09
C GLY A 31 -18.37 -5.56 1.13
N THR A 32 -17.34 -6.38 0.87
CA THR A 32 -16.98 -7.55 1.68
C THR A 32 -16.41 -7.15 3.04
N PHE A 33 -15.56 -6.13 3.08
CA PHE A 33 -14.82 -5.70 4.27
C PHE A 33 -15.37 -4.42 4.90
N SER A 34 -16.57 -3.97 4.53
CA SER A 34 -17.18 -2.70 5.00
C SER A 34 -16.98 -2.41 6.49
N LYS A 35 -17.37 -3.36 7.36
CA LYS A 35 -17.22 -3.22 8.82
C LYS A 35 -15.78 -2.96 9.26
N TYR A 36 -14.80 -3.60 8.61
CA TYR A 36 -13.39 -3.46 8.95
C TYR A 36 -12.78 -2.18 8.35
N VAL A 37 -13.24 -1.79 7.16
CA VAL A 37 -12.91 -0.49 6.57
C VAL A 37 -13.41 0.65 7.47
N ASP A 38 -14.57 0.51 8.10
CA ASP A 38 -15.10 1.49 9.06
C ASP A 38 -14.21 1.59 10.32
N ILE A 39 -13.74 0.45 10.85
CA ILE A 39 -12.77 0.44 11.96
C ILE A 39 -11.49 1.16 11.52
N TYR A 40 -10.94 0.80 10.37
CA TYR A 40 -9.75 1.46 9.82
C TYR A 40 -9.96 2.97 9.69
N ARG A 41 -11.10 3.41 9.16
CA ARG A 41 -11.44 4.82 8.98
C ARG A 41 -11.54 5.55 10.32
N SER A 42 -12.06 4.91 11.35
CA SER A 42 -12.11 5.48 12.71
C SER A 42 -10.72 5.72 13.29
N VAL A 43 -9.73 4.90 12.90
CA VAL A 43 -8.34 4.99 13.35
C VAL A 43 -7.56 6.03 12.54
N SER A 44 -7.69 5.97 11.22
CA SER A 44 -6.84 6.71 10.29
C SER A 44 -7.42 8.06 9.85
N GLY A 45 -8.74 8.22 9.88
CA GLY A 45 -9.45 9.39 9.35
C GLY A 45 -9.77 9.31 7.86
N PHE A 46 -9.42 8.22 7.17
CA PHE A 46 -9.70 8.02 5.73
C PHE A 46 -9.96 6.54 5.41
N GLU A 47 -10.39 6.24 4.18
CA GLU A 47 -10.64 4.86 3.73
C GLU A 47 -9.50 4.36 2.86
N THR A 48 -9.19 3.07 2.93
CA THR A 48 -8.30 2.36 1.99
C THR A 48 -8.93 1.04 1.60
N GLN A 49 -8.68 0.60 0.36
CA GLN A 49 -9.10 -0.72 -0.14
C GLN A 49 -7.90 -1.67 -0.29
N GLN A 50 -6.74 -1.31 0.25
CA GLN A 50 -5.59 -2.20 0.32
C GLN A 50 -5.80 -3.24 1.42
N VAL A 51 -6.27 -4.42 1.00
CA VAL A 51 -6.44 -5.59 1.85
C VAL A 51 -5.43 -6.65 1.45
N SER A 52 -4.77 -7.25 2.44
CA SER A 52 -3.85 -8.36 2.23
C SER A 52 -4.21 -9.51 3.14
N LEU A 53 -4.20 -10.73 2.60
CA LEU A 53 -4.40 -11.95 3.38
C LEU A 53 -3.04 -12.48 3.84
N GLY A 54 -2.97 -13.01 5.06
CA GLY A 54 -1.70 -13.45 5.61
C GLY A 54 -1.84 -14.39 6.80
N THR A 55 -0.69 -14.70 7.39
CA THR A 55 -0.60 -15.47 8.62
C THR A 55 0.39 -14.80 9.57
N VAL A 56 -0.04 -14.57 10.80
CA VAL A 56 0.78 -14.01 11.89
C VAL A 56 0.76 -15.00 13.04
N GLU A 57 1.93 -15.46 13.50
CA GLU A 57 2.03 -16.43 14.59
C GLU A 57 1.17 -17.70 14.36
N ASN A 58 1.15 -18.21 13.12
CA ASN A 58 0.30 -19.32 12.66
C ASN A 58 -1.21 -19.07 12.69
N LYS A 59 -1.66 -17.83 12.92
CA LYS A 59 -3.07 -17.42 12.87
C LYS A 59 -3.36 -16.76 11.54
N ARG A 60 -4.46 -17.12 10.90
CA ARG A 60 -4.90 -16.47 9.67
C ARG A 60 -5.37 -15.04 10.00
N VAL A 61 -4.83 -14.08 9.27
CA VAL A 61 -5.17 -12.67 9.43
C VAL A 61 -5.47 -12.05 8.07
N PHE A 62 -6.24 -10.97 8.10
CA PHE A 62 -6.23 -10.00 7.01
C PHE A 62 -5.79 -8.64 7.54
N LEU A 63 -5.08 -7.89 6.71
CA LEU A 63 -4.55 -6.57 7.00
C LEU A 63 -5.31 -5.56 6.16
N ILE A 64 -5.80 -4.48 6.77
CA ILE A 64 -6.27 -3.29 6.05
C ILE A 64 -5.36 -2.15 6.46
N GLN A 65 -4.58 -1.63 5.51
CA GLN A 65 -3.51 -0.70 5.84
C GLN A 65 -3.26 0.34 4.76
N SER A 66 -2.49 1.35 5.15
CA SER A 66 -1.86 2.29 4.25
C SER A 66 -0.43 2.51 4.67
N SER A 67 0.40 2.97 3.74
CA SER A 67 1.81 3.15 4.03
C SER A 67 2.44 4.41 3.44
N ILE A 68 3.52 4.84 4.08
CA ILE A 68 4.42 5.90 3.64
C ILE A 68 5.81 5.29 3.49
N THR A 69 6.44 5.47 2.34
CA THR A 69 7.81 5.03 2.08
C THR A 69 8.70 6.23 1.81
N GLU A 70 9.81 6.34 2.55
CA GLU A 70 10.87 7.33 2.32
C GLU A 70 12.22 6.58 2.40
N PRO A 71 12.70 6.01 1.28
CA PRO A 71 13.80 5.04 1.32
C PRO A 71 15.16 5.68 1.62
N ASN A 72 15.30 6.98 1.39
CA ASN A 72 16.56 7.72 1.54
C ASN A 72 16.56 8.54 2.84
N TYR A 73 17.69 8.55 3.54
CA TYR A 73 17.87 9.41 4.69
C TYR A 73 17.83 10.89 4.30
N ASP A 74 16.95 11.64 4.95
CA ASP A 74 16.99 13.10 5.01
C ASP A 74 16.49 13.52 6.42
N PRO A 75 17.25 14.33 7.18
CA PRO A 75 16.88 14.76 8.52
C PRO A 75 15.55 15.54 8.59
N ASN A 76 15.05 16.02 7.45
CA ASN A 76 13.82 16.79 7.33
C ASN A 76 12.67 16.01 6.68
N ASN A 77 12.88 14.73 6.31
CA ASN A 77 11.81 13.91 5.76
C ASN A 77 10.73 13.61 6.82
N TYR A 78 9.55 13.18 6.40
CA TYR A 78 8.40 13.03 7.29
C TYR A 78 8.64 11.97 8.36
N LEU A 79 9.18 10.82 7.97
CA LEU A 79 9.43 9.71 8.89
C LEU A 79 10.51 10.05 9.93
N VAL A 80 11.66 10.56 9.50
CA VAL A 80 12.77 10.97 10.38
C VAL A 80 12.32 12.07 11.32
N ASN A 81 11.66 13.11 10.81
CA ASN A 81 11.21 14.23 11.63
C ASN A 81 10.20 13.80 12.70
N ALA A 82 9.32 12.85 12.38
CA ALA A 82 8.34 12.34 13.34
C ALA A 82 8.95 11.44 14.41
N PHE A 83 9.96 10.62 14.04
CA PHE A 83 10.47 9.58 14.92
C PHE A 83 11.78 9.92 15.65
N LYS A 84 12.47 11.02 15.30
CA LYS A 84 13.77 11.41 15.91
C LYS A 84 13.74 11.68 17.41
N ASN A 85 12.56 11.95 17.98
CA ASN A 85 12.41 12.15 19.42
C ASN A 85 12.19 10.83 20.18
N PHE A 86 11.88 9.74 19.47
CA PHE A 86 11.65 8.42 20.05
C PHE A 86 12.84 7.47 19.83
N PHE A 87 13.62 7.70 18.76
CA PHE A 87 14.73 6.85 18.34
C PHE A 87 15.96 7.70 18.03
N ASN A 88 17.16 7.15 18.26
CA ASN A 88 18.42 7.81 17.93
C ASN A 88 18.72 7.73 16.42
N ILE A 89 17.99 8.51 15.63
CA ILE A 89 18.03 8.45 14.17
C ILE A 89 19.25 9.19 13.60
N ASN A 90 19.92 8.57 12.63
CA ASN A 90 21.03 9.13 11.86
C ASN A 90 21.09 8.50 10.45
N GLU A 91 22.09 8.87 9.64
CA GLU A 91 22.26 8.39 8.27
C GLU A 91 22.39 6.88 8.11
N ASN A 92 22.80 6.16 9.16
CA ASN A 92 22.94 4.70 9.16
C ASN A 92 21.73 3.98 9.79
N PHE A 93 20.92 4.71 10.57
CA PHE A 93 19.75 4.16 11.27
C PHE A 93 18.59 5.14 11.19
N TYR A 94 17.66 4.91 10.26
CA TYR A 94 16.51 5.79 10.04
C TYR A 94 15.27 5.00 9.59
N PRO A 95 14.05 5.52 9.84
CA PRO A 95 12.82 4.90 9.37
C PRO A 95 12.72 5.05 7.85
N THR A 96 12.51 3.94 7.16
CA THR A 96 12.39 3.90 5.69
C THR A 96 10.95 3.70 5.24
N TYR A 97 10.11 3.14 6.11
CA TYR A 97 8.76 2.72 5.78
C TYR A 97 7.87 2.72 7.02
N LEU A 98 6.66 3.21 6.86
CA LEU A 98 5.63 3.24 7.89
C LEU A 98 4.35 2.64 7.33
N MET A 99 3.80 1.64 8.01
CA MET A 99 2.46 1.11 7.78
C MET A 99 1.55 1.51 8.94
N GLY A 100 0.33 1.93 8.66
CA GLY A 100 -0.72 2.12 9.64
C GLY A 100 -1.99 1.42 9.22
N GLY A 101 -2.66 0.74 10.15
CA GLY A 101 -3.97 0.17 9.90
C GLY A 101 -4.46 -0.78 10.97
N ILE A 102 -5.16 -1.83 10.52
CA ILE A 102 -5.72 -2.86 11.37
C ILE A 102 -5.25 -4.25 10.93
N GLU A 103 -4.97 -5.09 11.93
CA GLU A 103 -4.61 -6.50 11.78
C GLU A 103 -5.74 -7.34 12.38
N CYS A 104 -6.55 -7.96 11.53
CA CYS A 104 -7.77 -8.66 11.92
C CYS A 104 -7.56 -10.17 11.95
N TYR A 105 -7.76 -10.75 13.13
CA TYR A 105 -7.59 -12.17 13.41
C TYR A 105 -8.91 -12.90 13.20
N MET A 106 -8.92 -13.86 12.28
CA MET A 106 -10.08 -14.70 12.03
C MET A 106 -10.10 -15.84 13.03
N GLN A 107 -11.20 -15.99 13.78
CA GLN A 107 -11.41 -17.11 14.73
C GLN A 107 -10.30 -17.25 15.78
N SER A 108 -9.59 -16.17 16.07
CA SER A 108 -8.48 -16.12 17.01
C SER A 108 -8.30 -14.71 17.54
N THR A 109 -7.48 -14.55 18.58
CA THR A 109 -7.18 -13.26 19.18
C THR A 109 -5.74 -12.81 18.88
N PRO A 110 -5.49 -11.49 18.78
CA PRO A 110 -4.15 -10.94 18.78
C PRO A 110 -3.36 -11.42 20.01
N SER A 111 -2.06 -11.67 19.84
CA SER A 111 -1.17 -11.89 21.00
C SER A 111 -0.92 -10.62 21.79
N GLU A 112 -1.03 -9.46 21.14
CA GLU A 112 -0.91 -8.14 21.76
C GLU A 112 -2.17 -7.32 21.49
N SER A 113 -2.78 -6.81 22.55
CA SER A 113 -3.84 -5.81 22.44
C SER A 113 -3.30 -4.39 22.56
N THR A 114 -2.19 -4.17 23.26
CA THR A 114 -1.49 -2.88 23.38
C THR A 114 -0.05 -3.13 23.75
N GLY A 115 0.89 -2.43 23.11
CA GLY A 115 2.32 -2.58 23.38
C GLY A 115 3.20 -2.28 22.18
N VAL A 116 4.50 -2.48 22.36
CA VAL A 116 5.49 -2.34 21.28
C VAL A 116 6.26 -3.67 21.15
N LYS A 117 6.30 -4.21 19.94
CA LYS A 117 7.08 -5.38 19.57
C LYS A 117 8.20 -4.96 18.62
N VAL A 118 9.41 -5.43 18.87
CA VAL A 118 10.57 -5.22 18.00
C VAL A 118 10.96 -6.56 17.39
N SER A 119 11.14 -6.60 16.07
CA SER A 119 11.59 -7.79 15.33
C SER A 119 12.54 -7.36 14.21
N GLY A 120 13.84 -7.56 14.43
CA GLY A 120 14.89 -7.11 13.50
C GLY A 120 14.83 -5.60 13.29
N SER A 121 14.60 -5.17 12.05
CA SER A 121 14.45 -3.76 11.68
C SER A 121 13.02 -3.22 11.79
N MET A 122 12.06 -4.01 12.28
CA MET A 122 10.66 -3.61 12.38
C MET A 122 10.25 -3.33 13.82
N VAL A 123 9.58 -2.20 14.04
CA VAL A 123 8.87 -1.86 15.28
C VAL A 123 7.37 -1.88 15.03
N SER A 124 6.65 -2.82 15.64
CA SER A 124 5.18 -2.90 15.59
C SER A 124 4.57 -2.36 16.87
N ILE A 125 3.70 -1.36 16.75
CA ILE A 125 2.99 -0.71 17.84
C ILE A 125 1.52 -1.11 17.78
N TYR A 126 0.99 -1.63 18.89
CA TYR A 126 -0.40 -2.01 19.07
C TYR A 126 -1.09 -1.03 20.02
N ASN A 127 -2.28 -0.56 19.67
CA ASN A 127 -3.00 0.47 20.45
C ASN A 127 -4.51 0.19 20.58
N GLY A 128 -4.83 -1.01 21.06
CA GLY A 128 -6.19 -1.45 21.31
C GLY A 128 -6.71 -2.42 20.25
N VAL A 129 -7.87 -3.00 20.54
CA VAL A 129 -8.56 -3.96 19.68
C VAL A 129 -10.04 -3.61 19.56
N GLU A 130 -10.66 -4.04 18.48
CA GLU A 130 -12.11 -4.01 18.28
C GLU A 130 -12.58 -5.39 17.82
N SER A 131 -13.70 -5.86 18.38
CA SER A 131 -14.29 -7.15 18.04
C SER A 131 -15.52 -6.97 17.15
N VAL A 132 -15.59 -7.77 16.09
CA VAL A 132 -16.69 -7.79 15.13
C VAL A 132 -17.26 -9.19 15.05
N GLU A 133 -18.58 -9.30 15.20
CA GLU A 133 -19.29 -10.54 14.85
C GLU A 133 -19.57 -10.54 13.34
N ASP A 134 -18.92 -11.45 12.64
CA ASP A 134 -19.03 -11.67 11.21
C ASP A 134 -19.82 -12.94 10.92
N LYS A 135 -20.74 -12.87 9.95
CA LYS A 135 -21.61 -13.99 9.61
C LYS A 135 -20.84 -15.15 8.97
N ASP A 136 -19.76 -14.85 8.24
CA ASP A 136 -19.00 -15.81 7.44
C ASP A 136 -17.72 -16.23 8.18
N MET A 137 -17.09 -15.30 8.90
CA MET A 137 -15.82 -15.54 9.60
C MET A 137 -15.98 -15.86 11.10
N GLY A 138 -17.18 -15.67 11.67
CA GLY A 138 -17.42 -15.75 13.11
C GLY A 138 -16.88 -14.50 13.82
N GLN A 139 -16.45 -14.66 15.07
CA GLN A 139 -15.84 -13.54 15.80
C GLN A 139 -14.46 -13.20 15.20
N VAL A 140 -14.31 -11.95 14.76
CA VAL A 140 -13.07 -11.37 14.25
C VAL A 140 -12.59 -10.29 15.21
N VAL A 141 -11.32 -10.35 15.63
CA VAL A 141 -10.72 -9.35 16.51
C VAL A 141 -9.65 -8.58 15.75
N CYS A 142 -9.86 -7.27 15.59
CA CYS A 142 -8.98 -6.38 14.86
C CYS A 142 -8.11 -5.56 15.81
N ALA A 143 -6.80 -5.77 15.75
CA ALA A 143 -5.84 -4.96 16.48
C ALA A 143 -5.47 -3.70 15.69
N LYS A 144 -5.49 -2.55 16.36
CA LYS A 144 -5.03 -1.28 15.81
C LYS A 144 -3.50 -1.28 15.81
N LYS A 145 -2.89 -1.21 14.63
CA LYS A 145 -1.45 -1.44 14.47
C LYS A 145 -0.78 -0.34 13.64
N ALA A 146 0.39 0.08 14.07
CA ALA A 146 1.35 0.83 13.25
C ALA A 146 2.67 0.06 13.21
N SER A 147 3.35 0.00 12.06
CA SER A 147 4.63 -0.70 11.92
C SER A 147 5.63 0.21 11.23
N ILE A 148 6.79 0.39 11.85
CA ILE A 148 7.88 1.24 11.35
C ILE A 148 9.05 0.32 11.01
N LYS A 149 9.46 0.31 9.74
CA LYS A 149 10.69 -0.35 9.30
C LYS A 149 11.83 0.65 9.30
N PHE A 150 12.95 0.24 9.86
CA PHE A 150 14.21 0.98 9.88
C PHE A 150 15.20 0.41 8.85
N SER A 151 16.20 1.22 8.51
CA SER A 151 17.30 0.86 7.61
C SER A 151 18.18 -0.27 8.17
N ASP A 152 18.23 -0.42 9.50
CA ASP A 152 18.99 -1.45 10.21
C ASP A 152 18.17 -1.99 11.41
N ASN A 153 18.70 -3.01 12.08
CA ASN A 153 18.10 -3.62 13.26
C ASN A 153 17.91 -2.60 14.38
N VAL A 154 16.76 -2.68 15.05
CA VAL A 154 16.45 -1.84 16.20
C VAL A 154 17.05 -2.47 17.45
N THR A 155 18.11 -1.85 17.97
CA THR A 155 18.99 -2.45 18.99
C THR A 155 18.52 -2.27 20.44
N SER A 156 17.39 -1.59 20.69
CA SER A 156 16.96 -1.20 22.04
C SER A 156 15.47 -1.39 22.30
N GLU A 157 15.14 -1.59 23.58
CA GLU A 157 13.77 -1.42 24.08
C GLU A 157 13.29 -0.01 23.77
N VAL A 158 12.11 0.08 23.14
CA VAL A 158 11.49 1.35 22.79
C VAL A 158 10.91 1.95 24.07
N SER A 159 11.59 2.93 24.66
CA SER A 159 11.17 3.55 25.93
C SER A 159 9.98 4.50 25.80
N ALA A 160 9.41 4.64 24.59
CA ALA A 160 8.29 5.53 24.32
C ALA A 160 6.95 4.83 24.59
N SER A 161 5.96 5.62 25.02
CA SER A 161 4.59 5.13 25.21
C SER A 161 4.02 4.59 23.88
N PRO A 162 3.41 3.39 23.87
CA PRO A 162 2.76 2.85 22.66
C PRO A 162 1.76 3.84 22.06
N GLY A 163 1.01 4.56 22.89
CA GLY A 163 0.02 5.55 22.43
C GLY A 163 0.66 6.76 21.73
N ASP A 164 1.82 7.23 22.21
CA ASP A 164 2.51 8.37 21.59
C ASP A 164 3.13 7.98 20.24
N LEU A 165 3.73 6.80 20.14
CA LEU A 165 4.25 6.26 18.88
C LEU A 165 3.14 6.02 17.86
N PHE A 166 2.03 5.43 18.31
CA PHE A 166 0.88 5.17 17.46
C PHE A 166 0.28 6.48 16.92
N ARG A 167 0.12 7.48 17.78
CA ARG A 167 -0.32 8.82 17.35
C ARG A 167 0.65 9.43 16.34
N ALA A 168 1.96 9.42 16.63
CA ALA A 168 2.97 9.95 15.73
C ALA A 168 2.93 9.28 14.34
N ALA A 169 2.72 7.96 14.29
CA ALA A 169 2.56 7.23 13.04
C ALA A 169 1.35 7.73 12.22
N PHE A 170 0.16 7.81 12.82
CA PHE A 170 -1.03 8.25 12.09
C PHE A 170 -1.01 9.75 11.77
N ASP A 171 -0.40 10.58 12.61
CA ASP A 171 -0.17 12.00 12.32
C ASP A 171 0.68 12.18 11.06
N VAL A 172 1.73 11.36 10.88
CA VAL A 172 2.55 11.37 9.67
C VAL A 172 1.75 10.94 8.44
N ILE A 173 1.04 9.81 8.52
CA ILE A 173 0.23 9.33 7.40
C ILE A 173 -0.76 10.42 6.95
N ASN A 174 -1.46 11.05 7.90
CA ASN A 174 -2.41 12.12 7.61
C ASN A 174 -1.74 13.38 7.06
N SER A 175 -0.58 13.77 7.60
CA SER A 175 0.18 14.92 7.13
C SER A 175 0.66 14.74 5.70
N VAL A 176 1.20 13.57 5.36
CA VAL A 176 1.66 13.26 3.99
C VAL A 176 0.48 13.23 3.02
N ARG A 177 -0.62 12.56 3.39
CA ARG A 177 -1.85 12.55 2.56
C ARG A 177 -2.40 13.95 2.32
N SER A 178 -2.39 14.81 3.35
CA SER A 178 -2.84 16.20 3.23
C SER A 178 -1.91 17.02 2.34
N ARG A 179 -0.58 16.89 2.52
CA ARG A 179 0.41 17.58 1.70
C ARG A 179 0.24 17.28 0.21
N PHE A 180 -0.01 16.02 -0.13
CA PHE A 180 -0.18 15.57 -1.51
C PHE A 180 -1.65 15.42 -1.92
N GLY A 181 -2.54 16.20 -1.28
CA GLY A 181 -3.99 16.16 -1.52
C GLY A 181 -4.38 16.31 -2.98
N ASN A 182 -3.72 17.19 -3.75
CA ASN A 182 -4.04 17.37 -5.17
C ASN A 182 -3.73 16.11 -6.00
N ILE A 183 -2.57 15.49 -5.78
CA ILE A 183 -2.17 14.25 -6.51
C ILE A 183 -3.06 13.08 -6.06
N ARG A 184 -3.44 13.05 -4.78
CA ARG A 184 -4.41 12.07 -4.25
C ARG A 184 -5.77 12.24 -4.92
N ASP A 185 -6.28 13.46 -5.05
CA ASP A 185 -7.56 13.72 -5.71
C ASP A 185 -7.48 13.32 -7.20
N ASP A 186 -6.36 13.58 -7.88
CA ASP A 186 -6.09 13.09 -9.23
C ASP A 186 -6.04 11.55 -9.34
N PHE A 187 -5.47 10.88 -8.33
CA PHE A 187 -5.49 9.42 -8.23
C PHE A 187 -6.94 8.91 -8.09
N VAL A 188 -7.72 9.49 -7.18
CA VAL A 188 -9.14 9.14 -6.97
C VAL A 188 -9.94 9.37 -8.25
N ASN A 189 -9.71 10.48 -8.96
CA ASN A 189 -10.35 10.74 -10.26
C ASN A 189 -9.97 9.70 -11.33
N THR A 190 -8.72 9.24 -11.31
CA THR A 190 -8.20 8.27 -12.28
C THR A 190 -8.74 6.86 -12.02
N TYR A 191 -8.70 6.41 -10.76
CA TYR A 191 -8.97 5.01 -10.40
C TYR A 191 -10.35 4.80 -9.74
N GLY A 192 -10.88 5.81 -9.05
CA GLY A 192 -12.18 5.76 -8.36
C GLY A 192 -12.11 5.31 -6.91
N PHE A 193 -10.91 5.18 -6.34
CA PHE A 193 -10.67 4.77 -4.96
C PHE A 193 -9.43 5.48 -4.38
N GLU A 194 -9.25 5.40 -3.07
CA GLU A 194 -8.14 6.04 -2.36
C GLU A 194 -6.82 5.25 -2.54
N PRO A 195 -5.68 5.95 -2.69
CA PRO A 195 -4.37 5.30 -2.69
C PRO A 195 -4.07 4.67 -1.33
N GLY A 196 -3.55 3.45 -1.33
CA GLY A 196 -3.10 2.75 -0.13
C GLY A 196 -1.70 3.18 0.32
N ASP A 197 -0.81 3.46 -0.62
CA ASP A 197 0.61 3.70 -0.38
C ASP A 197 1.05 5.04 -1.00
N ILE A 198 1.94 5.75 -0.31
CA ILE A 198 2.62 6.94 -0.83
C ILE A 198 4.13 6.73 -0.68
N THR A 199 4.86 6.74 -1.79
CA THR A 199 6.33 6.69 -1.80
C THR A 199 6.90 8.02 -2.24
N LEU A 200 7.86 8.53 -1.47
CA LEU A 200 8.52 9.82 -1.71
C LEU A 200 9.99 9.56 -2.04
N THR A 201 10.40 9.90 -3.26
CA THR A 201 11.77 9.69 -3.75
C THR A 201 12.30 10.96 -4.39
N GLY A 202 12.99 11.77 -3.59
CA GLY A 202 13.49 13.07 -4.05
C GLY A 202 12.34 13.99 -4.45
N ASN A 203 12.27 14.38 -5.72
CA ASN A 203 11.19 15.22 -6.25
C ASN A 203 10.00 14.42 -6.78
N GLU A 204 10.10 13.09 -6.79
CA GLU A 204 9.06 12.21 -7.28
C GLU A 204 8.14 11.77 -6.15
N VAL A 205 6.85 11.73 -6.47
CA VAL A 205 5.79 11.31 -5.56
C VAL A 205 4.98 10.24 -6.27
N MET A 206 4.94 9.07 -5.65
CA MET A 206 4.25 7.89 -6.17
C MET A 206 3.10 7.52 -5.25
N LEU A 207 1.88 7.54 -5.77
CA LEU A 207 0.68 7.09 -5.06
C LEU A 207 0.23 5.77 -5.69
N SER A 208 0.04 4.74 -4.86
CA SER A 208 -0.38 3.42 -5.34
C SER A 208 -1.40 2.72 -4.45
N THR A 209 -2.07 1.73 -5.02
CA THR A 209 -2.78 0.69 -4.27
C THR A 209 -2.37 -0.66 -4.80
N LEU A 210 -2.01 -1.58 -3.90
CA LEU A 210 -1.71 -2.97 -4.20
C LEU A 210 -2.92 -3.86 -3.89
N PHE A 211 -3.24 -4.73 -4.84
CA PHE A 211 -4.32 -5.70 -4.76
C PHE A 211 -3.75 -7.12 -4.77
N ASP A 212 -4.14 -7.92 -3.78
CA ASP A 212 -3.90 -9.35 -3.74
C ASP A 212 -4.88 -10.08 -4.67
N LEU A 213 -4.37 -10.65 -5.76
CA LEU A 213 -5.19 -11.29 -6.79
C LEU A 213 -5.75 -12.65 -6.34
N SER A 214 -5.31 -13.19 -5.20
CA SER A 214 -5.97 -14.34 -4.58
C SER A 214 -7.39 -14.03 -4.12
N MET A 215 -7.70 -12.74 -3.89
CA MET A 215 -9.02 -12.28 -3.47
C MET A 215 -10.03 -12.16 -4.63
N SER A 216 -9.58 -12.18 -5.89
CA SER A 216 -10.47 -12.08 -7.06
C SER A 216 -9.96 -12.93 -8.21
N SER A 217 -10.52 -14.14 -8.35
CA SER A 217 -10.21 -15.03 -9.48
C SER A 217 -10.52 -14.38 -10.82
N THR A 218 -11.60 -13.59 -10.90
CA THR A 218 -12.00 -12.87 -12.11
C THR A 218 -10.89 -11.94 -12.60
N MET A 219 -10.30 -11.16 -11.70
CA MET A 219 -9.19 -10.27 -12.02
C MET A 219 -7.95 -11.07 -12.41
N ARG A 220 -7.61 -12.09 -11.61
CA ARG A 220 -6.45 -12.95 -11.85
C ARG A 220 -6.51 -13.59 -13.24
N ASP A 221 -7.64 -14.16 -13.60
CA ASP A 221 -7.87 -14.83 -14.88
C ASP A 221 -7.87 -13.83 -16.04
N TYR A 222 -8.39 -12.62 -15.82
CA TYR A 222 -8.32 -11.54 -16.79
C TYR A 222 -6.87 -11.15 -17.09
N ILE A 223 -6.07 -10.84 -16.06
CA ILE A 223 -4.65 -10.49 -16.19
C ILE A 223 -3.88 -11.63 -16.86
N GLN A 224 -4.11 -12.87 -16.43
CA GLN A 224 -3.51 -14.06 -17.03
C GLN A 224 -3.79 -14.12 -18.53
N ARG A 225 -5.04 -13.88 -18.94
CA ARG A 225 -5.43 -13.91 -20.36
C ARG A 225 -4.74 -12.81 -21.16
N VAL A 226 -4.74 -11.57 -20.65
CA VAL A 226 -4.15 -10.40 -21.33
C VAL A 226 -2.64 -10.59 -21.54
N PHE A 227 -1.93 -11.10 -20.54
CA PHE A 227 -0.47 -11.21 -20.58
C PHE A 227 0.05 -12.63 -20.84
N SER A 228 -0.82 -13.56 -21.23
CA SER A 228 -0.48 -14.97 -21.48
C SER A 228 0.65 -15.18 -22.49
N SER A 229 0.78 -14.27 -23.46
CA SER A 229 1.86 -14.29 -24.46
C SER A 229 3.17 -13.67 -23.99
N ILE A 230 3.13 -12.88 -22.91
CA ILE A 230 4.28 -12.14 -22.37
C ILE A 230 4.88 -12.90 -21.19
N VAL A 231 4.03 -13.41 -20.29
CA VAL A 231 4.42 -14.21 -19.12
C VAL A 231 3.71 -15.56 -19.17
N PRO A 232 4.19 -16.50 -20.00
CA PRO A 232 3.51 -17.78 -20.19
C PRO A 232 3.66 -18.68 -18.96
N GLY A 233 2.55 -19.30 -18.55
CA GLY A 233 2.55 -20.35 -17.53
C GLY A 233 2.80 -19.88 -16.09
N GLN A 234 2.85 -18.57 -15.83
CA GLN A 234 2.94 -18.02 -14.47
C GLN A 234 1.63 -17.35 -14.09
N ALA A 235 1.17 -17.61 -12.87
CA ALA A 235 -0.05 -17.03 -12.32
C ALA A 235 0.24 -15.65 -11.71
N PRO A 236 -0.56 -14.61 -12.03
CA PRO A 236 -0.40 -13.31 -11.41
C PRO A 236 -0.87 -13.37 -9.93
N GLU A 237 -0.07 -12.81 -9.03
CA GLU A 237 -0.30 -12.82 -7.59
C GLU A 237 -0.73 -11.46 -7.06
N LEU A 238 -0.07 -10.39 -7.52
CA LEU A 238 -0.34 -9.02 -7.07
C LEU A 238 -0.53 -8.11 -8.28
N MET A 239 -1.38 -7.11 -8.12
CA MET A 239 -1.49 -5.98 -9.04
C MET A 239 -1.39 -4.67 -8.27
N GLY A 240 -0.38 -3.87 -8.57
CA GLY A 240 -0.27 -2.48 -8.14
C GLY A 240 -0.73 -1.54 -9.23
N LEU A 241 -1.45 -0.48 -8.86
CA LEU A 241 -1.79 0.62 -9.76
C LEU A 241 -1.36 1.92 -9.12
N GLY A 242 -0.86 2.86 -9.92
CA GLY A 242 -0.49 4.15 -9.37
C GLY A 242 -0.24 5.30 -10.33
N LEU A 243 -0.05 6.46 -9.71
CA LEU A 243 0.41 7.68 -10.35
C LEU A 243 1.80 8.02 -9.80
N LEU A 244 2.77 8.18 -10.69
CA LEU A 244 4.09 8.71 -10.39
C LEU A 244 4.21 10.11 -10.99
N CYS A 245 4.34 11.12 -10.15
CA CYS A 245 4.41 12.53 -10.54
C CYS A 245 5.77 13.12 -10.13
N GLY A 246 6.24 14.15 -10.84
CA GLY A 246 7.49 14.86 -10.53
C GLY A 246 8.65 14.59 -11.49
N ALA A 247 8.48 13.63 -12.41
CA ALA A 247 9.38 13.40 -13.54
C ALA A 247 8.60 13.41 -14.86
N GLN A 248 9.29 13.67 -15.97
CA GLN A 248 8.70 13.60 -17.30
C GLN A 248 8.26 12.15 -17.58
N PRO A 249 6.97 11.88 -17.81
CA PRO A 249 6.51 10.52 -17.98
C PRO A 249 6.82 10.02 -19.39
N ASP A 250 7.50 8.88 -19.46
CA ASP A 250 7.70 8.13 -20.70
C ASP A 250 6.78 6.91 -20.75
N LEU A 251 6.56 6.37 -21.95
CA LEU A 251 5.89 5.09 -22.12
C LEU A 251 6.77 3.98 -21.52
N VAL A 252 6.20 3.15 -20.65
CA VAL A 252 6.92 2.04 -20.00
C VAL A 252 6.24 0.73 -20.33
N PHE A 253 7.04 -0.22 -20.80
CA PHE A 253 6.67 -1.63 -20.87
C PHE A 253 7.92 -2.45 -20.56
N SER A 254 7.96 -3.11 -19.41
CA SER A 254 9.13 -3.85 -18.94
C SER A 254 8.71 -5.09 -18.19
N TYR A 255 9.44 -6.18 -18.36
CA TYR A 255 9.29 -7.39 -17.56
C TYR A 255 10.66 -7.78 -17.00
N ASP A 256 10.73 -7.93 -15.68
CA ASP A 256 11.90 -8.45 -14.97
C ASP A 256 11.69 -9.93 -14.67
N ASP A 257 12.46 -10.81 -15.32
CA ASP A 257 12.38 -12.26 -15.15
C ASP A 257 12.79 -12.73 -13.75
N MET A 258 13.72 -12.03 -13.10
CA MET A 258 14.23 -12.43 -11.78
C MET A 258 13.20 -12.11 -10.70
N GLU A 259 12.64 -10.91 -10.76
CA GLU A 259 11.64 -10.45 -9.80
C GLU A 259 10.22 -10.91 -10.16
N ARG A 260 10.02 -11.40 -11.39
CA ARG A 260 8.73 -11.78 -11.99
C ARG A 260 7.73 -10.62 -11.97
N ILE A 261 8.21 -9.43 -12.33
CA ILE A 261 7.43 -8.20 -12.29
C ILE A 261 7.27 -7.62 -13.69
N LEU A 262 6.02 -7.46 -14.12
CA LEU A 262 5.65 -6.72 -15.31
C LEU A 262 5.25 -5.29 -14.92
N VAL A 263 5.81 -4.29 -15.59
CA VAL A 263 5.50 -2.87 -15.40
C VAL A 263 4.99 -2.29 -16.72
N LEU A 264 3.82 -1.66 -16.64
CA LEU A 264 3.22 -0.88 -17.72
C LEU A 264 3.08 0.56 -17.24
N GLY A 265 3.39 1.53 -18.09
CA GLY A 265 3.27 2.94 -17.79
C GLY A 265 2.87 3.73 -19.02
N HIS A 266 1.97 4.68 -18.84
CA HIS A 266 1.50 5.58 -19.90
C HIS A 266 1.48 7.02 -19.39
N PRO A 267 2.00 8.00 -20.16
CA PRO A 267 1.88 9.42 -19.84
C PRO A 267 0.43 9.83 -19.62
N HIS A 268 0.12 10.42 -18.48
CA HIS A 268 -1.24 10.72 -18.07
C HIS A 268 -1.32 12.14 -17.52
N LYS A 269 -2.16 12.95 -18.16
CA LYS A 269 -2.36 14.34 -17.77
C LYS A 269 -3.39 14.41 -16.66
N VAL A 270 -2.99 15.00 -15.53
CA VAL A 270 -3.87 15.24 -14.39
C VAL A 270 -3.81 16.72 -13.98
N SER A 271 -4.63 17.13 -13.01
CA SER A 271 -4.69 18.54 -12.62
C SER A 271 -3.40 19.03 -11.95
N SER A 272 -2.69 18.14 -11.27
CA SER A 272 -1.40 18.40 -10.61
C SER A 272 -0.21 18.42 -11.57
N GLY A 273 -0.41 18.12 -12.86
CA GLY A 273 0.64 18.09 -13.88
C GLY A 273 0.64 16.80 -14.70
N ASP A 274 1.73 16.60 -15.44
CA ASP A 274 1.96 15.36 -16.19
C ASP A 274 2.52 14.30 -15.22
N CYS A 275 1.85 13.15 -15.16
CA CYS A 275 2.26 12.02 -14.33
C CYS A 275 2.34 10.75 -15.18
N LEU A 276 3.08 9.76 -14.72
CA LEU A 276 3.03 8.41 -15.26
C LEU A 276 1.90 7.65 -14.57
N LYS A 277 0.88 7.27 -15.33
CA LYS A 277 -0.11 6.28 -14.87
C LYS A 277 0.50 4.91 -15.10
N TYR A 278 0.66 4.11 -14.04
CA TYR A 278 1.33 2.83 -14.14
C TYR A 278 0.54 1.67 -13.51
N SER A 279 0.91 0.47 -13.95
CA SER A 279 0.46 -0.80 -13.41
C SER A 279 1.67 -1.70 -13.22
N ILE A 280 1.74 -2.35 -12.06
CA ILE A 280 2.77 -3.34 -11.72
C ILE A 280 2.03 -4.66 -11.50
N ILE A 281 2.46 -5.74 -12.13
CA ILE A 281 1.89 -7.06 -11.93
C ILE A 281 3.02 -7.98 -11.52
N LYS A 282 2.87 -8.61 -10.36
CA LYS A 282 3.81 -9.62 -9.85
C LYS A 282 3.26 -11.02 -10.13
N TYR A 283 4.11 -11.91 -10.59
CA TYR A 283 3.80 -13.31 -10.87
C TYR A 283 4.48 -14.27 -9.89
N ALA A 284 3.87 -15.45 -9.72
CA ALA A 284 4.32 -16.54 -8.86
C ALA A 284 5.57 -17.24 -9.38
#